data_AF-A0A7S7SSU1-F1
#
_entry.id   AF-A0A7S7SSU1-F1
#
_cell.length_a   1.000
_cell.length_b   1.000
_cell.length_c   1.000
_cell.angle_alpha   90.00
_cell.angle_beta   90.00
_cell.angle_gamma   90.00
#
_symmetry.space_group_name_H-M   'P 1'
#
loop_
_entity.id
_entity.type
_entity.pdbx_description
1 polymer ?
#
loop_
_entity_poly.entity_id
_entity_poly.type
_entity_poly.pdbx_seq_one_letter_code
_entity_poly.pdbx_strand_id
1 'polypeptide(L)'
;MDAVSLFSGCGGSDLGLHTNGFSMLMANDILPKAAETYRHNLPDTDFRLGDVSLIKNFPKAQLLVGCYPCQGFSQGGARQTDRSINFLYREFDRALRQIKPKAFIVENVSGMTHSNYSHLLNNQIRRFRSAGYLVNYSVLNAANYGVAQERRRIFIVGIRSDFGIRYEFPAPTHGPNALNPYVSQADAIGHLPAWPVGKFWEENFHWYYMSRDRRREWNLPSKTIVSNARHMPLYPGSPVLEKVQEDEWRFSSNEPARRLSFEEAQLLQGFPQTFSFPETVGLRDRYKVIGNAVPPPLFAAVSGALPPIWD
;
A
#
# COMPACT_ATOMS: atom_id res chain seq x y z
N MET A 1 -18.33 -4.99 12.54
CA MET A 1 -17.63 -3.84 13.16
C MET A 1 -17.51 -2.75 12.13
N ASP A 2 -17.97 -1.54 12.40
CA ASP A 2 -18.08 -0.51 11.36
C ASP A 2 -16.80 0.33 11.24
N ALA A 3 -16.41 0.65 10.00
CA ALA A 3 -15.20 1.39 9.69
C ALA A 3 -15.40 2.50 8.63
N VAL A 4 -14.55 3.51 8.69
CA VAL A 4 -14.41 4.57 7.67
C VAL A 4 -12.99 4.53 7.12
N SER A 5 -12.84 4.58 5.79
CA SER A 5 -11.54 4.55 5.10
C SER A 5 -11.32 5.84 4.31
N LEU A 6 -10.27 6.59 4.65
CA LEU A 6 -9.88 7.81 3.95
C LEU A 6 -8.62 7.57 3.11
N PHE A 7 -8.56 8.20 1.94
CA PHE A 7 -7.49 7.97 0.96
C PHE A 7 -7.40 6.48 0.59
N SER A 8 -8.56 5.86 0.35
CA SER A 8 -8.71 4.41 0.27
C SER A 8 -8.11 3.79 -1.00
N GLY A 9 -7.80 4.60 -2.01
CA GLY A 9 -7.33 4.11 -3.30
C GLY A 9 -8.32 3.11 -3.91
N CYS A 10 -7.82 1.97 -4.39
CA CYS A 10 -8.65 0.88 -4.91
C CYS A 10 -9.12 -0.12 -3.84
N GLY A 11 -8.93 0.19 -2.55
CA GLY A 11 -9.47 -0.63 -1.44
C GLY A 11 -8.55 -1.76 -0.96
N GLY A 12 -7.23 -1.67 -1.16
CA GLY A 12 -6.29 -2.70 -0.69
C GLY A 12 -6.33 -2.90 0.83
N SER A 13 -6.31 -1.81 1.60
CA SER A 13 -6.46 -1.85 3.06
C SER A 13 -7.82 -2.41 3.49
N ASP A 14 -8.87 -1.97 2.81
CA ASP A 14 -10.27 -2.29 3.08
C ASP A 14 -10.56 -3.79 2.86
N LEU A 15 -9.99 -4.40 1.81
CA LEU A 15 -10.02 -5.85 1.61
C LEU A 15 -9.38 -6.61 2.79
N GLY A 16 -8.25 -6.13 3.32
CA GLY A 16 -7.62 -6.70 4.50
C GLY A 16 -8.44 -6.51 5.80
N LEU A 17 -9.28 -5.49 5.86
CA LEU A 17 -10.20 -5.28 6.98
C LEU A 17 -11.41 -6.21 6.93
N HIS A 18 -11.94 -6.47 5.73
CA HIS A 18 -13.06 -7.39 5.55
C HIS A 18 -12.76 -8.80 6.06
N THR A 19 -11.52 -9.29 5.92
CA THR A 19 -11.13 -10.60 6.46
C THR A 19 -11.16 -10.67 7.98
N ASN A 20 -11.14 -9.51 8.67
CA ASN A 20 -11.20 -9.39 10.12
C ASN A 20 -12.59 -8.94 10.61
N GLY A 21 -13.63 -9.04 9.79
CA GLY A 21 -15.02 -8.76 10.19
C GLY A 21 -15.39 -7.28 10.28
N PHE A 22 -14.60 -6.39 9.67
CA PHE A 22 -14.97 -4.98 9.53
C PHE A 22 -15.81 -4.75 8.27
N SER A 23 -16.80 -3.88 8.40
CA SER A 23 -17.68 -3.42 7.32
C SER A 23 -17.39 -1.95 7.03
N MET A 24 -17.08 -1.62 5.78
CA MET A 24 -16.77 -0.25 5.39
C MET A 24 -18.08 0.53 5.18
N LEU A 25 -18.41 1.41 6.11
CA LEU A 25 -19.57 2.30 5.98
C LEU A 25 -19.33 3.35 4.90
N MET A 26 -18.09 3.86 4.84
CA MET A 26 -17.72 4.94 3.93
C MET A 26 -16.25 4.82 3.55
N ALA A 27 -15.97 5.03 2.26
CA ALA A 27 -14.62 5.18 1.73
C ALA A 27 -14.48 6.53 0.99
N ASN A 28 -13.28 7.10 0.94
CA ASN A 28 -13.02 8.32 0.18
C ASN A 28 -11.65 8.28 -0.52
N ASP A 29 -11.63 8.68 -1.78
CA ASP A 29 -10.42 9.03 -2.51
C ASP A 29 -10.72 10.14 -3.54
N ILE A 30 -9.68 10.88 -3.95
CA ILE A 30 -9.79 11.94 -4.95
C ILE A 30 -9.64 11.39 -6.39
N LEU A 31 -9.05 10.20 -6.55
CA LEU A 31 -8.71 9.64 -7.86
C LEU A 31 -9.92 8.91 -8.49
N PRO A 32 -10.45 9.37 -9.64
CA PRO A 32 -11.62 8.75 -10.26
C PRO A 32 -11.43 7.28 -10.62
N LYS A 33 -10.25 6.91 -11.12
CA LYS A 33 -9.92 5.52 -11.50
C LYS A 33 -9.73 4.58 -10.32
N ALA A 34 -9.31 5.12 -9.18
CA ALA A 34 -9.29 4.38 -7.93
C ALA A 34 -10.72 4.12 -7.43
N ALA A 35 -11.59 5.14 -7.47
CA ALA A 35 -13.00 5.03 -7.12
C ALA A 35 -13.76 4.02 -7.98
N GLU A 36 -13.53 4.05 -9.30
CA GLU A 36 -14.11 3.10 -10.25
C GLU A 36 -13.68 1.66 -9.95
N THR A 37 -12.40 1.44 -9.68
CA THR A 37 -11.88 0.11 -9.29
C THR A 37 -12.42 -0.31 -7.92
N TYR A 38 -12.48 0.60 -6.95
CA TYR A 38 -13.00 0.32 -5.61
C TYR A 38 -14.45 -0.15 -5.69
N ARG A 39 -15.34 0.62 -6.33
CA ARG A 39 -16.77 0.29 -6.42
C ARG A 39 -17.03 -1.02 -7.15
N HIS A 40 -16.16 -1.41 -8.07
CA HIS A 40 -16.26 -2.69 -8.76
C HIS A 40 -16.04 -3.88 -7.81
N ASN A 41 -15.15 -3.74 -6.83
CA ASN A 41 -14.76 -4.83 -5.93
C ASN A 41 -15.43 -4.77 -4.56
N LEU A 42 -15.87 -3.58 -4.14
CA LEU A 42 -16.52 -3.29 -2.85
C LEU A 42 -17.78 -2.43 -3.08
N PRO A 43 -18.81 -2.97 -3.77
CA PRO A 43 -19.95 -2.20 -4.24
C PRO A 43 -20.85 -1.68 -3.12
N ASP A 44 -20.87 -2.35 -1.96
CA ASP A 44 -21.75 -2.01 -0.84
C ASP A 44 -21.24 -0.82 0.00
N THR A 45 -20.00 -0.37 -0.23
CA THR A 45 -19.44 0.78 0.50
C THR A 45 -19.93 2.10 -0.11
N ASP A 46 -20.34 3.05 0.74
CA ASP A 46 -20.57 4.43 0.31
C ASP A 46 -19.25 5.13 -0.05
N PHE A 47 -18.88 5.04 -1.33
CA PHE A 47 -17.64 5.65 -1.82
C PHE A 47 -17.86 7.12 -2.23
N ARG A 48 -17.22 8.03 -1.49
CA ARG A 48 -17.19 9.47 -1.74
C ARG A 48 -15.97 9.84 -2.61
N LEU A 49 -16.20 10.08 -3.89
CA LEU A 49 -15.18 10.59 -4.81
C LEU A 49 -15.00 12.10 -4.63
N GLY A 50 -13.78 12.54 -4.31
CA GLY A 50 -13.43 13.97 -4.23
C GLY A 50 -12.44 14.29 -3.13
N ASP A 51 -12.12 15.57 -2.99
CA ASP A 51 -11.26 16.06 -1.91
C ASP A 51 -11.94 15.88 -0.54
N VAL A 52 -11.26 15.19 0.37
CA VAL A 52 -11.70 14.94 1.74
C VAL A 52 -12.01 16.23 2.50
N SER A 53 -11.39 17.37 2.15
CA SER A 53 -11.62 18.68 2.79
C SER A 53 -13.05 19.20 2.58
N LEU A 54 -13.73 18.72 1.54
CA LEU A 54 -15.11 19.04 1.22
C LEU A 54 -16.11 18.22 2.05
N ILE A 55 -15.68 17.08 2.61
CA ILE A 55 -16.50 16.22 3.44
C ILE A 55 -16.59 16.82 4.85
N LYS A 56 -17.74 17.42 5.18
CA LYS A 56 -17.92 18.14 6.44
C LYS A 56 -18.27 17.25 7.63
N ASN A 57 -19.02 16.19 7.37
CA ASN A 57 -19.49 15.23 8.38
C ASN A 57 -19.09 13.82 7.95
N PHE A 58 -18.63 13.03 8.93
CA PHE A 58 -18.33 11.60 8.74
C PHE A 58 -19.30 10.75 9.58
N PRO A 59 -19.67 9.54 9.11
CA PRO A 59 -20.48 8.63 9.91
C PRO A 59 -19.72 8.20 11.16
N LYS A 60 -20.46 7.84 12.21
CA LYS A 60 -19.87 7.20 13.39
C LYS A 60 -19.38 5.80 13.00
N ALA A 61 -18.20 5.44 13.45
CA ALA A 61 -17.57 4.15 13.17
C ALA A 61 -16.66 3.76 14.34
N GLN A 62 -16.44 2.45 14.49
CA GLN A 62 -15.56 1.90 15.53
C GLN A 62 -14.08 1.98 15.11
N LEU A 63 -13.79 1.98 13.80
CA LEU A 63 -12.44 2.07 13.24
C LEU A 63 -12.34 3.20 12.20
N LEU A 64 -11.23 3.95 12.22
CA LEU A 64 -10.87 4.90 11.16
C LEU A 64 -9.55 4.49 10.51
N VAL A 65 -9.53 4.41 9.19
CA VAL A 65 -8.34 4.03 8.40
C VAL A 65 -7.93 5.16 7.47
N GLY A 66 -6.62 5.34 7.29
CA GLY A 66 -6.07 6.41 6.44
C GLY A 66 -4.80 6.00 5.70
N CYS A 67 -4.76 6.19 4.38
CA CYS A 67 -3.57 5.91 3.56
C CYS A 67 -3.16 7.14 2.73
N TYR A 68 -2.96 8.29 3.39
CA TYR A 68 -2.70 9.54 2.68
C TYR A 68 -1.30 9.61 2.06
N PRO A 69 -1.19 10.24 0.87
CA PRO A 69 0.09 10.34 0.17
C PRO A 69 1.08 11.23 0.93
N CYS A 70 2.34 10.83 0.90
CA CYS A 70 3.47 11.55 1.48
C CYS A 70 4.51 11.74 0.36
N GLN A 71 4.13 12.51 -0.66
CA GLN A 71 4.93 12.65 -1.90
C GLN A 71 6.22 13.45 -1.70
N GLY A 72 6.31 14.32 -0.70
CA GLY A 72 7.55 15.04 -0.35
C GLY A 72 8.69 14.17 0.19
N PHE A 73 8.44 12.88 0.45
CA PHE A 73 9.31 11.98 1.23
C PHE A 73 9.80 10.78 0.44
N SER A 74 9.29 10.58 -0.78
CA SER A 74 9.69 9.47 -1.63
C SER A 74 11.10 9.69 -2.18
N GLN A 75 11.91 8.62 -2.23
CA GLN A 75 13.28 8.68 -2.76
C GLN A 75 13.32 9.04 -4.27
N GLY A 76 12.19 9.01 -4.98
CA GLY A 76 12.10 9.17 -6.44
C GLY A 76 11.46 10.48 -6.94
N GLY A 77 11.27 11.50 -6.09
CA GLY A 77 10.66 12.78 -6.49
C GLY A 77 11.32 14.01 -5.86
N ALA A 78 11.07 15.19 -6.43
CA ALA A 78 11.59 16.48 -5.93
C ALA A 78 11.13 16.71 -4.48
N ARG A 79 12.09 16.67 -3.55
CA ARG A 79 11.90 16.78 -2.09
C ARG A 79 11.44 18.20 -1.70
N GLN A 80 10.15 18.48 -1.83
CA GLN A 80 9.54 19.74 -1.43
C GLN A 80 8.64 19.51 -0.20
N THR A 81 9.11 19.95 0.98
CA THR A 81 8.44 19.75 2.27
C THR A 81 7.18 20.58 2.45
N ASP A 82 7.04 21.69 1.72
CA ASP A 82 5.99 22.68 1.94
C ASP A 82 4.72 22.44 1.12
N ARG A 83 4.67 21.35 0.35
CA ARG A 83 3.48 21.02 -0.44
C ARG A 83 2.29 20.72 0.47
N SER A 84 1.13 21.29 0.12
CA SER A 84 -0.14 21.07 0.82
C SER A 84 -0.49 19.59 1.02
N ILE A 85 -0.08 18.73 0.08
CA ILE A 85 -0.26 17.27 0.14
C ILE A 85 0.39 16.64 1.39
N ASN A 86 1.48 17.21 1.90
CA ASN A 86 2.17 16.73 3.10
C ASN A 86 1.38 17.00 4.39
N PHE A 87 0.31 17.81 4.32
CA PHE A 87 -0.54 18.19 5.44
C PHE A 87 -1.91 17.50 5.42
N LEU A 88 -2.14 16.54 4.51
CA LEU A 88 -3.39 15.76 4.46
C LEU A 88 -3.66 14.95 5.74
N TYR A 89 -2.64 14.67 6.55
CA TYR A 89 -2.82 14.11 7.90
C TYR A 89 -3.69 14.99 8.81
N ARG A 90 -3.82 16.29 8.52
CA ARG A 90 -4.72 17.21 9.26
C ARG A 90 -6.19 16.92 8.96
N GLU A 91 -6.52 16.52 7.73
CA GLU A 91 -7.88 16.09 7.38
C GLU A 91 -8.21 14.75 8.02
N PHE A 92 -7.21 13.85 8.12
CA PHE A 92 -7.35 12.63 8.91
C PHE A 92 -7.59 12.93 10.40
N ASP A 93 -6.83 13.84 11.02
CA ASP A 93 -7.04 14.28 12.41
C ASP A 93 -8.42 14.96 12.60
N ARG A 94 -8.89 15.72 11.62
CA ARG A 94 -10.25 16.29 11.63
C ARG A 94 -11.30 15.18 11.66
N ALA A 95 -11.20 14.19 10.79
CA ALA A 95 -12.09 13.03 10.80
C ALA A 95 -12.00 12.25 12.11
N LEU A 96 -10.80 12.00 12.62
CA LEU A 96 -10.55 11.31 13.89
C LEU A 96 -11.28 11.99 15.06
N ARG A 97 -11.22 13.32 15.14
CA ARG A 97 -11.89 14.12 16.19
C ARG A 97 -13.41 14.15 16.08
N GLN A 98 -13.95 14.05 14.86
CA GLN A 98 -15.40 13.99 14.64
C GLN A 98 -15.97 12.59 14.90
N ILE A 99 -15.32 11.56 14.36
CA ILE A 99 -15.77 10.16 14.46
C ILE A 99 -15.57 9.66 15.89
N LYS A 100 -14.40 9.95 16.50
CA LYS A 100 -13.93 9.42 17.79
C LYS A 100 -13.97 7.88 17.85
N PRO A 101 -13.38 7.18 16.86
CA PRO A 101 -13.41 5.72 16.78
C PRO A 101 -12.71 5.07 17.98
N LYS A 102 -12.96 3.78 18.21
CA LYS A 102 -12.27 3.00 19.26
C LYS A 102 -10.79 2.81 18.94
N ALA A 103 -10.45 2.66 17.65
CA ALA A 103 -9.08 2.63 17.15
C ALA A 103 -8.94 3.35 15.81
N PHE A 104 -7.69 3.63 15.41
CA PHE A 104 -7.37 4.04 14.05
C PHE A 104 -6.10 3.35 13.55
N ILE A 105 -6.00 3.19 12.22
CA ILE A 105 -4.80 2.71 11.54
C ILE A 105 -4.45 3.68 10.41
N VAL A 106 -3.22 4.16 10.40
CA VAL A 106 -2.66 4.93 9.29
C VAL A 106 -1.53 4.14 8.66
N GLU A 107 -1.55 4.01 7.33
CA GLU A 107 -0.40 3.56 6.55
C GLU A 107 0.30 4.77 5.91
N ASN A 108 1.63 4.68 5.81
CA ASN A 108 2.41 5.62 5.02
C ASN A 108 3.75 5.04 4.54
N VAL A 109 4.45 5.78 3.68
CA VAL A 109 5.79 5.43 3.18
C VAL A 109 6.83 5.42 4.30
N SER A 110 7.71 4.41 4.31
CA SER A 110 8.80 4.26 5.28
C SER A 110 9.78 5.44 5.29
N GLY A 111 9.87 6.17 4.16
CA GLY A 111 10.60 7.43 4.00
C GLY A 111 10.35 8.47 5.10
N MET A 112 9.16 8.43 5.73
CA MET A 112 8.77 9.36 6.80
C MET A 112 9.55 9.17 8.11
N THR A 113 10.19 8.00 8.31
CA THR A 113 10.98 7.71 9.52
C THR A 113 12.41 8.23 9.47
N HIS A 114 12.89 8.69 8.32
CA HIS A 114 14.23 9.26 8.21
C HIS A 114 14.35 10.56 9.01
N SER A 115 15.54 10.83 9.56
CA SER A 115 15.83 11.97 10.46
C SER A 115 15.32 13.31 9.93
N ASN A 116 15.48 13.56 8.62
CA ASN A 116 15.06 14.78 7.94
C ASN A 116 13.54 15.04 8.03
N TYR A 117 12.75 14.02 8.34
CA TYR A 117 11.28 14.05 8.30
C TYR A 117 10.61 13.64 9.62
N SER A 118 11.43 13.31 10.62
CA SER A 118 10.99 12.96 11.98
C SER A 118 10.04 14.00 12.60
N HIS A 119 10.22 15.28 12.29
CA HIS A 119 9.37 16.37 12.78
C HIS A 119 7.89 16.23 12.35
N LEU A 120 7.61 15.71 11.15
CA LEU A 120 6.24 15.52 10.66
C LEU A 120 5.58 14.29 11.23
N LEU A 121 6.33 13.19 11.38
CA LEU A 121 5.87 12.02 12.12
C LEU A 121 5.54 12.39 13.57
N ASN A 122 6.43 13.13 14.22
CA ASN A 122 6.22 13.64 15.58
C ASN A 122 5.02 14.58 15.68
N ASN A 123 4.77 15.40 14.66
CA ASN A 123 3.57 16.25 14.60
C ASN A 123 2.30 15.39 14.56
N GLN A 124 2.23 14.41 13.65
CA GLN A 124 1.11 13.47 13.54
C GLN A 124 0.84 12.75 14.87
N ILE A 125 1.88 12.15 15.46
CA ILE A 125 1.77 11.45 16.75
C ILE A 125 1.24 12.38 17.84
N ARG A 126 1.75 13.62 17.94
CA ARG A 126 1.27 14.61 18.92
C ARG A 126 -0.20 14.95 18.71
N ARG A 127 -0.64 15.14 17.46
CA ARG A 127 -2.05 15.45 17.16
C ARG A 127 -2.99 14.30 17.53
N PHE A 128 -2.62 13.07 17.18
CA PHE A 128 -3.40 11.88 17.50
C PHE A 128 -3.46 11.62 19.01
N ARG A 129 -2.35 11.82 19.74
CA ARG A 129 -2.35 11.79 21.22
C ARG A 129 -3.26 12.86 21.81
N SER A 130 -3.17 14.09 21.28
CA SER A 130 -4.05 15.20 21.68
C SER A 130 -5.51 15.01 21.25
N ALA A 131 -5.81 14.02 20.40
CA ALA A 131 -7.17 13.61 20.07
C ALA A 131 -7.69 12.51 21.02
N GLY A 132 -6.88 12.08 22.00
CA GLY A 132 -7.26 11.11 23.03
C GLY A 132 -6.84 9.68 22.74
N TYR A 133 -5.75 9.44 21.99
CA TYR A 133 -5.30 8.10 21.61
C TYR A 133 -3.91 7.74 22.17
N LEU A 134 -3.76 6.48 22.59
CA LEU A 134 -2.48 5.85 22.84
C LEU A 134 -1.91 5.35 21.51
N VAL A 135 -0.89 6.05 21.00
CA VAL A 135 -0.36 5.86 19.65
C VAL A 135 0.97 5.11 19.68
N ASN A 136 1.04 4.04 18.88
CA ASN A 136 2.25 3.29 18.58
C ASN A 136 2.51 3.28 17.05
N TYR A 137 3.76 3.10 16.62
CA TYR A 137 4.09 2.99 15.20
C TYR A 137 5.26 2.04 14.96
N SER A 138 5.30 1.42 13.78
CA SER A 138 6.38 0.53 13.35
C SER A 138 6.51 0.51 11.83
N VAL A 139 7.72 0.23 11.33
CA VAL A 139 7.97 -0.04 9.91
C VAL A 139 7.88 -1.53 9.67
N LEU A 140 6.91 -1.94 8.86
CA LEU A 140 6.68 -3.34 8.52
C LEU A 140 7.06 -3.60 7.07
N ASN A 141 7.57 -4.81 6.79
CA ASN A 141 7.80 -5.28 5.44
C ASN A 141 6.72 -6.30 5.05
N ALA A 142 6.01 -6.06 3.94
CA ALA A 142 4.95 -6.93 3.46
C ALA A 142 5.40 -8.40 3.30
N ALA A 143 6.65 -8.63 2.89
CA ALA A 143 7.23 -9.97 2.79
C ALA A 143 7.16 -10.76 4.10
N ASN A 144 7.19 -10.10 5.26
CA ASN A 144 7.08 -10.76 6.56
C ASN A 144 5.65 -11.20 6.92
N TYR A 145 4.66 -10.88 6.09
CA TYR A 145 3.24 -11.14 6.32
C TYR A 145 2.58 -11.82 5.12
N GLY A 146 3.31 -12.66 4.39
CA GLY A 146 2.77 -13.53 3.34
C GLY A 146 2.60 -12.85 1.97
N VAL A 147 3.17 -11.67 1.76
CA VAL A 147 3.13 -10.99 0.46
C VAL A 147 4.40 -11.27 -0.32
N ALA A 148 4.30 -11.66 -1.60
CA ALA A 148 5.44 -12.00 -2.46
C ALA A 148 6.23 -10.76 -2.95
N GLN A 149 6.46 -9.79 -2.07
CA GLN A 149 7.04 -8.49 -2.41
C GLN A 149 7.76 -7.86 -1.21
N GLU A 150 8.96 -7.33 -1.45
CA GLU A 150 9.65 -6.45 -0.51
C GLU A 150 8.99 -5.06 -0.55
N ARG A 151 8.15 -4.74 0.45
CA ARG A 151 7.46 -3.45 0.56
C ARG A 151 7.44 -2.98 2.00
N ARG A 152 8.31 -2.02 2.32
CA ARG A 152 8.41 -1.42 3.66
C ARG A 152 7.50 -0.20 3.79
N ARG A 153 6.65 -0.20 4.82
CA ARG A 153 5.68 0.88 5.13
C ARG A 153 5.62 1.13 6.63
N ILE A 154 5.45 2.39 7.01
CA ILE A 154 5.18 2.74 8.40
C ILE A 154 3.69 2.61 8.65
N PHE A 155 3.33 1.97 9.75
CA PHE A 155 1.99 1.94 10.28
C PHE A 155 1.96 2.72 11.58
N ILE A 156 0.96 3.59 11.73
CA ILE A 156 0.69 4.32 12.96
C ILE A 156 -0.68 3.87 13.45
N VAL A 157 -0.73 3.25 14.61
CA VAL A 157 -1.95 2.67 15.18
C VAL A 157 -2.22 3.36 16.50
N GLY A 158 -3.47 3.77 16.71
CA GLY A 158 -3.89 4.40 17.96
C GLY A 158 -5.12 3.71 18.53
N ILE A 159 -5.07 3.40 19.82
CA ILE A 159 -6.22 2.92 20.59
C ILE A 159 -6.71 4.08 21.45
N ARG A 160 -8.04 4.27 21.55
CA ARG A 160 -8.59 5.36 22.35
C ARG A 160 -8.19 5.17 23.82
N SER A 161 -7.79 6.25 24.48
CA SER A 161 -7.07 6.18 25.77
C SER A 161 -7.91 5.68 26.93
N ASP A 162 -9.23 5.77 26.82
CA ASP A 162 -10.19 5.25 27.80
C ASP A 162 -10.14 3.73 27.95
N PHE A 163 -9.65 2.99 26.94
CA PHE A 163 -9.43 1.55 27.04
C PHE A 163 -8.18 1.19 27.85
N GLY A 164 -7.23 2.11 28.07
CA GLY A 164 -6.00 1.84 28.81
C GLY A 164 -5.04 0.84 28.17
N ILE A 165 -5.30 0.41 26.93
CA ILE A 165 -4.52 -0.61 26.20
C ILE A 165 -3.62 0.06 25.16
N ARG A 166 -2.37 -0.40 25.07
CA ARG A 166 -1.45 -0.04 23.98
C ARG A 166 -1.51 -1.11 22.89
N TYR A 167 -1.51 -0.67 21.64
CA TYR A 167 -1.42 -1.58 20.51
C TYR A 167 0.01 -2.15 20.37
N GLU A 168 0.08 -3.45 20.10
CA GLU A 168 1.32 -4.17 19.78
C GLU A 168 1.26 -4.66 18.34
N PHE A 169 2.35 -4.45 17.60
CA PHE A 169 2.42 -4.91 16.21
C PHE A 169 2.56 -6.43 16.14
N PRO A 170 1.92 -7.09 15.17
CA PRO A 170 2.03 -8.54 15.00
C PRO A 170 3.47 -8.94 14.69
N ALA A 171 3.92 -10.05 15.28
CA ALA A 171 5.19 -10.65 14.94
C ALA A 171 5.22 -11.09 13.45
N PRO A 172 6.38 -11.05 12.78
CA PRO A 172 6.55 -11.62 11.44
C PRO A 172 6.05 -13.07 11.37
N THR A 173 5.20 -13.37 10.39
CA THR A 173 4.73 -14.74 10.12
C THR A 173 5.60 -15.45 9.07
N HIS A 174 6.34 -14.69 8.26
CA HIS A 174 7.18 -15.18 7.17
C HIS A 174 8.62 -14.64 7.26
N GLY A 175 9.60 -15.47 6.91
CA GLY A 175 11.02 -15.14 6.82
C GLY A 175 11.93 -16.20 7.45
N PRO A 176 13.26 -16.00 7.46
CA PRO A 176 14.24 -17.02 7.88
C PRO A 176 14.06 -17.51 9.33
N ASN A 177 13.50 -16.67 10.19
CA ASN A 177 13.30 -16.95 11.62
C ASN A 177 11.80 -16.97 12.01
N ALA A 178 10.91 -17.19 11.04
CA ALA A 178 9.46 -17.23 11.26
C ALA A 178 8.89 -18.62 10.98
N LEU A 179 7.59 -18.80 11.25
CA LEU A 179 6.91 -20.08 11.03
C LEU A 179 6.91 -20.51 9.57
N ASN A 180 6.81 -19.55 8.64
CA ASN A 180 6.75 -19.82 7.21
C ASN A 180 7.96 -19.21 6.48
N PRO A 181 8.45 -19.84 5.39
CA PRO A 181 9.40 -19.20 4.50
C PRO A 181 8.76 -17.99 3.80
N TYR A 182 9.55 -17.15 3.14
CA TYR A 182 8.99 -16.09 2.30
C TYR A 182 8.18 -16.66 1.13
N VAL A 183 7.06 -16.01 0.81
CA VAL A 183 6.32 -16.28 -0.42
C VAL A 183 7.13 -15.74 -1.60
N SER A 184 7.43 -16.61 -2.56
CA SER A 184 8.24 -16.28 -3.72
C SER A 184 7.41 -15.77 -4.89
N GLN A 185 8.07 -15.21 -5.90
CA GLN A 185 7.40 -14.89 -7.17
C GLN A 185 6.86 -16.15 -7.86
N ALA A 186 7.54 -17.31 -7.73
CA ALA A 186 7.07 -18.57 -8.29
C ALA A 186 5.73 -19.00 -7.67
N ASP A 187 5.59 -18.89 -6.35
CA ASP A 187 4.35 -19.23 -5.65
C ASP A 187 3.19 -18.34 -6.10
N ALA A 188 3.45 -17.03 -6.25
CA ALA A 188 2.41 -16.05 -6.54
C ALA A 188 2.00 -16.00 -8.02
N ILE A 189 2.95 -16.11 -8.96
CA ILE A 189 2.70 -15.85 -10.39
C ILE A 189 3.27 -16.92 -11.33
N GLY A 190 3.89 -17.99 -10.82
CA GLY A 190 4.52 -19.02 -11.65
C GLY A 190 3.56 -19.81 -12.55
N HIS A 191 2.26 -19.79 -12.23
CA HIS A 191 1.20 -20.43 -13.02
C HIS A 191 0.67 -19.55 -14.16
N LEU A 192 1.08 -18.27 -14.24
CA LEU A 192 0.63 -17.34 -15.28
C LEU A 192 1.43 -17.49 -16.57
N PRO A 193 0.85 -17.15 -17.74
CA PRO A 193 1.57 -17.22 -19.01
C PRO A 193 2.77 -16.28 -19.01
N ALA A 194 3.89 -16.74 -19.59
CA ALA A 194 5.13 -15.97 -19.63
C ALA A 194 5.02 -14.67 -20.43
N TRP A 195 4.12 -14.59 -21.43
CA TRP A 195 3.96 -13.43 -22.31
C TRP A 195 2.49 -13.04 -22.49
N PRO A 196 1.88 -12.38 -21.49
CA PRO A 196 0.48 -11.96 -21.56
C PRO A 196 0.35 -10.66 -22.38
N VAL A 197 0.30 -10.80 -23.71
CA VAL A 197 0.22 -9.67 -24.66
C VAL A 197 -0.90 -8.68 -24.28
N GLY A 198 -0.62 -7.38 -24.34
CA GLY A 198 -1.56 -6.32 -23.96
C GLY A 198 -1.77 -6.13 -22.45
N LYS A 199 -1.17 -6.97 -21.60
CA LYS A 199 -1.30 -6.84 -20.13
C LYS A 199 -0.06 -6.25 -19.45
N PHE A 200 1.03 -6.05 -20.17
CA PHE A 200 2.25 -5.42 -19.65
C PHE A 200 2.61 -4.14 -20.39
N TRP A 201 3.48 -3.32 -19.78
CA TRP A 201 3.92 -2.07 -20.40
C TRP A 201 5.04 -2.33 -21.42
N GLU A 202 4.71 -2.16 -22.69
CA GLU A 202 5.55 -2.57 -23.84
C GLU A 202 6.62 -1.53 -24.26
N GLU A 203 6.61 -0.31 -23.70
CA GLU A 203 7.63 0.67 -24.09
C GLU A 203 9.04 0.18 -23.77
N ASN A 204 9.98 0.56 -24.65
CA ASN A 204 11.41 0.31 -24.48
C ASN A 204 11.93 0.72 -23.09
N PHE A 205 12.98 0.03 -22.65
CA PHE A 205 13.66 0.36 -21.40
C PHE A 205 14.53 1.59 -21.59
N HIS A 206 14.09 2.72 -21.04
CA HIS A 206 14.83 3.97 -21.07
C HIS A 206 16.04 3.95 -20.11
N TRP A 207 17.03 4.83 -20.31
CA TRP A 207 18.28 4.84 -19.52
C TRP A 207 18.05 4.84 -18.01
N TYR A 208 17.07 5.62 -17.51
CA TYR A 208 16.75 5.66 -16.07
C TYR A 208 16.18 4.34 -15.54
N TYR A 209 15.49 3.58 -16.39
CA TYR A 209 15.11 2.21 -16.06
C TYR A 209 16.31 1.27 -16.05
N MET A 210 17.29 1.50 -16.93
CA MET A 210 18.51 0.70 -16.99
C MET A 210 19.56 1.13 -15.96
N SER A 211 19.29 2.14 -15.12
CA SER A 211 20.24 2.60 -14.12
C SER A 211 20.25 1.81 -12.82
N ARG A 212 19.27 0.91 -12.61
CA ARG A 212 19.20 0.06 -11.42
C ARG A 212 18.74 -1.33 -11.83
N ASP A 213 19.23 -2.33 -11.12
CA ASP A 213 18.62 -3.65 -11.16
C ASP A 213 17.15 -3.57 -10.71
N ARG A 214 16.27 -4.09 -11.54
CA ARG A 214 14.82 -4.16 -11.32
C ARG A 214 14.29 -5.60 -11.42
N ARG A 215 15.16 -6.60 -11.52
CA ARG A 215 14.81 -8.02 -11.58
C ARG A 215 15.02 -8.69 -10.22
N ARG A 216 14.27 -9.76 -9.96
CA ARG A 216 14.49 -10.71 -8.85
C ARG A 216 14.25 -12.12 -9.38
N GLU A 217 14.95 -13.09 -8.80
CA GLU A 217 14.78 -14.50 -9.14
C GLU A 217 13.39 -15.03 -8.73
N TRP A 218 12.97 -16.10 -9.40
CA TRP A 218 11.69 -16.77 -9.16
C TRP A 218 11.47 -17.18 -7.70
N ASN A 219 12.51 -17.68 -7.03
CA ASN A 219 12.47 -18.15 -5.65
C ASN A 219 12.55 -17.04 -4.60
N LEU A 220 12.58 -15.77 -5.02
CA LEU A 220 12.63 -14.60 -4.13
C LEU A 220 11.34 -13.79 -4.24
N PRO A 221 10.96 -13.04 -3.18
CA PRO A 221 9.95 -12.00 -3.29
C PRO A 221 10.33 -10.95 -4.33
N SER A 222 9.32 -10.36 -4.97
CA SER A 222 9.53 -9.29 -5.95
C SER A 222 10.04 -8.01 -5.28
N LYS A 223 10.62 -7.10 -6.07
CA LYS A 223 10.85 -5.71 -5.61
C LYS A 223 9.50 -5.02 -5.40
N THR A 224 9.52 -3.85 -4.76
CA THR A 224 8.30 -3.07 -4.54
C THR A 224 7.55 -2.83 -5.86
N ILE A 225 6.28 -3.22 -5.92
CA ILE A 225 5.34 -2.89 -6.99
C ILE A 225 5.06 -1.39 -6.91
N VAL A 226 5.35 -0.68 -8.00
CA VAL A 226 5.26 0.78 -8.10
C VAL A 226 4.06 1.21 -8.93
N SER A 227 3.59 2.44 -8.72
CA SER A 227 2.44 2.98 -9.44
C SER A 227 2.74 3.51 -10.85
N ASN A 228 4.02 3.58 -11.23
CA ASN A 228 4.42 3.98 -12.58
C ASN A 228 4.76 2.74 -13.42
N ALA A 229 3.92 2.45 -14.42
CA ALA A 229 4.09 1.33 -15.35
C ALA A 229 5.49 1.28 -15.98
N ARG A 230 6.10 2.43 -16.29
CA ARG A 230 7.44 2.51 -16.89
C ARG A 230 8.54 2.00 -15.97
N HIS A 231 8.32 2.03 -14.65
CA HIS A 231 9.28 1.66 -13.61
C HIS A 231 8.93 0.33 -12.91
N MET A 232 7.90 -0.37 -13.38
CA MET A 232 7.49 -1.65 -12.82
C MET A 232 8.66 -2.66 -12.83
N PRO A 233 8.84 -3.52 -11.80
CA PRO A 233 9.90 -4.50 -11.80
C PRO A 233 9.86 -5.42 -13.02
N LEU A 234 11.02 -5.98 -13.37
CA LEU A 234 11.17 -6.95 -14.45
C LEU A 234 10.51 -8.27 -14.07
N TYR A 235 9.88 -8.89 -15.07
CA TYR A 235 9.44 -10.28 -14.97
C TYR A 235 10.64 -11.20 -14.68
N PRO A 236 10.54 -12.17 -13.74
CA PRO A 236 11.68 -13.01 -13.36
C PRO A 236 12.27 -13.85 -14.50
N GLY A 237 11.47 -14.17 -15.53
CA GLY A 237 11.95 -14.84 -16.74
C GLY A 237 12.70 -13.94 -17.74
N SER A 238 12.77 -12.63 -17.51
CA SER A 238 13.60 -11.73 -18.34
C SER A 238 15.10 -12.00 -18.08
N PRO A 239 16.00 -11.64 -19.01
CA PRO A 239 17.45 -11.74 -18.79
C PRO A 239 17.90 -11.05 -17.51
N VAL A 240 18.95 -11.60 -16.89
CA VAL A 240 19.60 -11.01 -15.72
C VAL A 240 20.16 -9.63 -16.09
N LEU A 241 20.00 -8.65 -15.20
CA LEU A 241 20.67 -7.35 -15.29
C LEU A 241 22.03 -7.44 -14.59
N GLU A 242 23.09 -7.11 -15.31
CA GLU A 242 24.46 -7.06 -14.80
C GLU A 242 24.91 -5.61 -14.64
N LYS A 243 25.56 -5.32 -13.51
CA LYS A 243 26.07 -3.97 -13.22
C LYS A 243 27.34 -3.75 -14.03
N VAL A 244 27.33 -2.71 -14.87
CA VAL A 244 28.51 -2.28 -15.63
C VAL A 244 29.27 -1.23 -14.85
N GLN A 245 28.58 -0.19 -14.39
CA GLN A 245 29.13 0.88 -13.56
C GLN A 245 28.05 1.53 -12.70
N GLU A 246 28.35 2.67 -12.06
CA GLU A 246 27.33 3.46 -11.37
C GLU A 246 26.25 3.89 -12.36
N ASP A 247 24.99 3.73 -11.98
CA ASP A 247 23.84 4.09 -12.80
C ASP A 247 23.76 3.44 -14.19
N GLU A 248 24.46 2.32 -14.41
CA GLU A 248 24.44 1.59 -15.68
C GLU A 248 24.38 0.06 -15.47
N TRP A 249 23.30 -0.54 -15.99
CA TRP A 249 23.08 -1.98 -16.04
C TRP A 249 22.73 -2.41 -17.46
N ARG A 250 23.11 -3.64 -17.82
CA ARG A 250 22.82 -4.23 -19.13
C ARG A 250 22.22 -5.62 -18.97
N PHE A 251 21.41 -6.02 -19.93
CA PHE A 251 20.92 -7.40 -19.99
C PHE A 251 22.08 -8.34 -20.34
N SER A 252 22.15 -9.47 -19.65
CA SER A 252 23.12 -10.55 -19.88
C SER A 252 22.95 -11.26 -21.23
N SER A 253 21.81 -11.10 -21.90
CA SER A 253 21.52 -11.67 -23.21
C SER A 253 20.54 -10.80 -24.00
N ASN A 254 20.37 -11.12 -25.29
CA ASN A 254 19.42 -10.46 -26.20
C ASN A 254 18.02 -11.11 -26.18
N GLU A 255 17.77 -12.05 -25.28
CA GLU A 255 16.44 -12.65 -25.13
C GLU A 255 15.40 -11.59 -24.75
N PRO A 256 14.13 -11.75 -25.15
CA PRO A 256 13.09 -10.78 -24.85
C PRO A 256 12.94 -10.51 -23.35
N ALA A 257 12.90 -9.23 -22.98
CA ALA A 257 12.69 -8.77 -21.61
C ALA A 257 11.35 -8.03 -21.49
N ARG A 258 10.66 -8.18 -20.35
CA ARG A 258 9.46 -7.40 -20.05
C ARG A 258 9.33 -7.03 -18.59
N ARG A 259 8.51 -6.01 -18.35
CA ARG A 259 8.01 -5.67 -17.02
C ARG A 259 6.93 -6.67 -16.59
N LEU A 260 6.69 -6.75 -15.29
CA LEU A 260 5.54 -7.45 -14.74
C LEU A 260 4.24 -6.88 -15.33
N SER A 261 3.27 -7.76 -15.61
CA SER A 261 1.91 -7.39 -16.01
C SER A 261 1.13 -6.79 -14.84
N PHE A 262 -0.01 -6.15 -15.11
CA PHE A 262 -0.85 -5.63 -14.01
C PHE A 262 -1.47 -6.76 -13.17
N GLU A 263 -1.74 -7.92 -13.77
CA GLU A 263 -2.26 -9.11 -13.05
C GLU A 263 -1.19 -9.73 -12.16
N GLU A 264 0.04 -9.84 -12.67
CA GLU A 264 1.18 -10.27 -11.85
C GLU A 264 1.42 -9.30 -10.70
N ALA A 265 1.41 -8.00 -10.96
CA ALA A 265 1.56 -6.96 -9.95
C ALA A 265 0.45 -7.01 -8.87
N GLN A 266 -0.79 -7.32 -9.27
CA GLN A 266 -1.92 -7.53 -8.36
C GLN A 266 -1.67 -8.71 -7.41
N LEU A 267 -1.30 -9.88 -7.95
CA LEU A 267 -1.05 -11.08 -7.14
C LEU A 267 0.18 -10.92 -6.25
N LEU A 268 1.24 -10.26 -6.74
CA LEU A 268 2.42 -9.93 -5.93
C LEU A 268 2.15 -8.91 -4.82
N GLN A 269 1.07 -8.10 -4.92
CA GLN A 269 0.56 -7.27 -3.84
C GLN A 269 -0.35 -8.06 -2.87
N GLY A 270 -0.67 -9.32 -3.15
CA GLY A 270 -1.53 -10.16 -2.31
C GLY A 270 -3.02 -9.85 -2.44
N PHE A 271 -3.45 -9.22 -3.54
CA PHE A 271 -4.87 -9.11 -3.86
C PHE A 271 -5.45 -10.49 -4.23
N PRO A 272 -6.71 -10.78 -3.89
CA PRO A 272 -7.34 -12.04 -4.28
C PRO A 272 -7.51 -12.11 -5.81
N GLN A 273 -7.58 -13.32 -6.35
CA GLN A 273 -7.83 -13.53 -7.79
C GLN A 273 -9.21 -12.99 -8.23
N THR A 274 -10.16 -12.90 -7.31
CA THR A 274 -11.48 -12.30 -7.55
C THR A 274 -11.43 -10.78 -7.71
N PHE A 275 -10.33 -10.13 -7.32
CA PHE A 275 -10.16 -8.70 -7.54
C PHE A 275 -9.93 -8.43 -9.03
N SER A 276 -10.67 -7.50 -9.60
CA SER A 276 -10.62 -7.21 -11.03
C SER A 276 -10.79 -5.72 -11.32
N PHE A 277 -10.52 -5.34 -12.58
CA PHE A 277 -10.60 -3.96 -13.04
C PHE A 277 -11.74 -3.82 -14.06
N PRO A 278 -12.55 -2.76 -13.96
CA PRO A 278 -13.45 -2.38 -15.05
C PRO A 278 -12.68 -2.16 -16.35
N GLU A 279 -13.32 -2.46 -17.50
CA GLU A 279 -12.72 -2.28 -18.83
C GLU A 279 -12.32 -0.83 -19.11
N THR A 280 -13.07 0.10 -18.53
CA THR A 280 -12.86 1.57 -18.55
C THR A 280 -11.59 2.02 -17.81
N VAL A 281 -10.96 1.17 -16.99
CA VAL A 281 -9.69 1.48 -16.32
C VAL A 281 -8.54 1.03 -17.21
N GLY A 282 -7.90 1.99 -17.87
CA GLY A 282 -6.79 1.74 -18.80
C GLY A 282 -5.54 1.18 -18.11
N LEU A 283 -4.64 0.58 -18.91
CA LEU A 283 -3.44 -0.13 -18.42
C LEU A 283 -2.60 0.69 -17.43
N ARG A 284 -2.32 1.97 -17.75
CA ARG A 284 -1.54 2.86 -16.89
C ARG A 284 -2.21 3.07 -15.52
N ASP A 285 -3.54 3.20 -15.50
CA ASP A 285 -4.29 3.43 -14.27
C ASP A 285 -4.38 2.16 -13.42
N ARG A 286 -4.49 0.96 -14.04
CA ARG A 286 -4.41 -0.33 -13.31
C ARG A 286 -3.12 -0.43 -12.51
N TYR A 287 -1.98 -0.13 -13.14
CA TYR A 287 -0.70 -0.07 -12.43
C TYR A 287 -0.68 0.98 -11.32
N LYS A 288 -1.24 2.16 -11.59
CA LYS A 288 -1.26 3.26 -10.63
C LYS A 288 -2.01 2.89 -9.36
N VAL A 289 -3.21 2.32 -9.50
CA VAL A 289 -4.04 1.97 -8.35
C VAL A 289 -3.44 0.80 -7.57
N ILE A 290 -2.94 -0.25 -8.24
CA ILE A 290 -2.27 -1.39 -7.59
C ILE A 290 -1.01 -0.93 -6.85
N GLY A 291 -0.13 -0.16 -7.50
CA GLY A 291 1.15 0.23 -6.92
C GLY A 291 1.02 1.18 -5.72
N ASN A 292 -0.05 1.99 -5.70
CA ASN A 292 -0.37 2.85 -4.58
C ASN A 292 -1.05 2.12 -3.42
N ALA A 293 -1.73 1.00 -3.68
CA ALA A 293 -2.43 0.25 -2.65
C ALA A 293 -1.48 -0.30 -1.56
N VAL A 294 -2.06 -0.47 -0.38
CA VAL A 294 -1.45 -1.27 0.69
C VAL A 294 -1.75 -2.74 0.40
N PRO A 295 -0.76 -3.66 0.53
CA PRO A 295 -1.01 -5.09 0.41
C PRO A 295 -2.13 -5.54 1.38
N PRO A 296 -3.22 -6.16 0.91
CA PRO A 296 -4.29 -6.63 1.78
C PRO A 296 -3.82 -7.56 2.91
N PRO A 297 -2.92 -8.55 2.69
CA PRO A 297 -2.46 -9.43 3.76
C PRO A 297 -1.68 -8.71 4.87
N LEU A 298 -0.88 -7.71 4.50
CA LEU A 298 -0.17 -6.88 5.48
C LEU A 298 -1.15 -6.06 6.33
N PHE A 299 -2.15 -5.46 5.69
CA PHE A 299 -3.16 -4.67 6.40
C PHE A 299 -4.05 -5.56 7.29
N ALA A 300 -4.37 -6.77 6.82
CA ALA A 300 -5.07 -7.80 7.60
C ALA A 300 -4.27 -8.21 8.84
N ALA A 301 -2.95 -8.38 8.73
CA ALA A 301 -2.11 -8.69 9.89
C ALA A 301 -2.13 -7.55 10.94
N VAL A 302 -1.99 -6.30 10.49
CA VAL A 302 -2.02 -5.12 11.37
C VAL A 302 -3.38 -4.97 12.05
N SER A 303 -4.47 -5.07 11.30
CA SER A 303 -5.81 -4.93 11.87
C SER A 303 -6.24 -6.12 12.72
N GLY A 304 -5.79 -7.34 12.41
CA GLY A 304 -6.06 -8.54 13.19
C GLY A 304 -5.38 -8.55 14.57
N ALA A 305 -4.33 -7.74 14.75
CA ALA A 305 -3.69 -7.53 16.06
C ALA A 305 -4.36 -6.45 16.91
N LEU A 306 -5.46 -5.83 16.44
CA LEU A 306 -6.19 -4.89 17.28
C LEU A 306 -6.79 -5.62 18.50
N PRO A 307 -6.75 -5.01 19.69
CA PRO A 307 -7.26 -5.63 20.91
C PRO A 307 -8.79 -5.87 20.81
N PRO A 308 -9.34 -6.80 21.61
CA PRO A 308 -10.77 -7.12 21.64
C PRO A 308 -11.57 -6.03 22.37
N ILE A 309 -11.57 -4.82 21.83
CA ILE A 309 -12.27 -3.63 22.36
C ILE A 309 -13.62 -3.39 21.65
N TRP A 310 -14.02 -4.33 20.80
CA TRP A 310 -15.20 -4.27 19.95
C TRP A 310 -16.43 -4.76 20.71
N ASP A 311 -17.59 -4.15 20.43
CA ASP A 311 -18.87 -4.62 21.00
C ASP A 311 -19.54 -5.56 20.00
#